data_AF-A0A2V5LZ76-F1
#
_entry.id   AF-A0A2V5LZ76-F1
#
_cell.length_a   1.000
_cell.length_b   1.000
_cell.length_c   1.000
_cell.angle_alpha   90.00
_cell.angle_beta   90.00
_cell.angle_gamma   90.00
#
_symmetry.space_group_name_H-M   'P 1'
#
loop_
_entity.id
_entity.type
_entity.pdbx_description
1 polymer ?
#
loop_
_entity_poly.entity_id
_entity_poly.type
_entity_poly.pdbx_seq_one_letter_code
_entity_poly.pdbx_strand_id
1 'polypeptide(L)'
;IFAAALIHRLVLGPDRSLGWSALIAMAALTLLTYAIDAAAGFLGARRFGATKWGVIGAAVGGLLGLFFGLFGIFVGPVVGAVAGEFIGGKQMVKAGRAGWGTFLGAVAGVIGKLFIGLIMIVIFLMNVPSPL
;
A
#
# COMPACT_ATOMS: atom_id res chain seq x y z
N ILE A 1 5.07 -6.60 -9.90
CA ILE A 1 4.24 -7.11 -11.02
C ILE A 1 4.35 -6.21 -12.24
N PHE A 2 3.96 -4.92 -12.16
CA PHE A 2 4.09 -3.99 -13.29
C PHE A 2 5.53 -3.84 -13.81
N ALA A 3 6.52 -3.70 -12.91
CA ALA A 3 7.93 -3.65 -13.30
C ALA A 3 8.40 -4.92 -14.03
N ALA A 4 7.91 -6.11 -13.63
CA ALA A 4 8.22 -7.36 -14.30
C ALA A 4 7.57 -7.43 -15.70
N ALA A 5 6.33 -6.96 -15.85
CA ALA A 5 5.65 -6.85 -17.14
C ALA A 5 6.33 -5.82 -18.08
N LEU A 6 6.82 -4.71 -17.54
CA LEU A 6 7.55 -3.68 -18.28
C LEU A 6 8.92 -4.19 -18.76
N ILE A 7 9.66 -4.86 -17.88
CA ILE A 7 10.95 -5.48 -18.19
C ILE A 7 10.77 -6.60 -19.24
N HIS A 8 9.74 -7.43 -19.11
CA HIS A 8 9.44 -8.50 -20.08
C HIS A 8 9.17 -7.94 -21.48
N ARG A 9 8.42 -6.83 -21.60
CA ARG A 9 8.19 -6.16 -22.89
C ARG A 9 9.43 -5.49 -23.46
N LEU A 10 10.29 -4.92 -22.62
CA LEU A 10 11.53 -4.27 -23.07
C LEU A 10 12.58 -5.29 -23.56
N VAL A 11 12.54 -6.52 -23.06
CA VAL A 11 13.51 -7.58 -23.40
C VAL A 11 13.06 -8.46 -24.58
N LEU A 12 11.76 -8.70 -24.79
CA LEU A 12 11.26 -9.66 -25.80
C LEU A 12 10.82 -9.05 -27.14
N GLY A 13 10.80 -7.72 -27.26
CA GLY A 13 10.38 -7.05 -28.50
C GLY A 13 8.87 -7.16 -28.80
N PRO A 14 8.37 -6.36 -29.77
CA PRO A 14 6.95 -6.06 -29.94
C PRO A 14 6.07 -7.22 -30.41
N ASP A 15 6.67 -8.30 -30.92
CA ASP A 15 5.96 -9.30 -31.73
C ASP A 15 5.33 -10.44 -30.91
N ARG A 16 5.62 -10.54 -29.61
CA ARG A 16 5.06 -11.57 -28.69
C ARG A 16 4.67 -11.05 -27.30
N SER A 17 4.38 -9.76 -27.14
CA SER A 17 4.08 -9.18 -25.82
C SER A 17 2.68 -8.56 -25.73
N LEU A 18 2.10 -8.64 -24.53
CA LEU A 18 0.83 -8.04 -24.07
C LEU A 18 0.49 -6.74 -24.82
N GLY A 19 -0.69 -6.72 -25.45
CA GLY A 19 -1.19 -5.57 -26.21
C GLY A 19 -1.18 -4.27 -25.39
N TRP A 20 -1.09 -3.13 -26.07
CA TRP A 20 -1.09 -1.81 -25.43
C TRP A 20 -2.23 -1.61 -24.41
N SER A 21 -3.39 -2.21 -24.65
CA SER A 21 -4.54 -2.23 -23.74
C SER A 21 -4.24 -2.91 -22.39
N ALA A 22 -3.51 -4.02 -22.39
CA ALA A 22 -3.17 -4.76 -21.17
C ALA A 22 -2.16 -3.99 -20.30
N LEU A 23 -1.22 -3.26 -20.91
CA LEU A 23 -0.30 -2.39 -20.16
C LEU A 23 -1.00 -1.18 -19.55
N ILE A 24 -1.91 -0.56 -20.29
CA ILE A 24 -2.71 0.56 -19.76
C ILE A 24 -3.58 0.05 -18.60
N ALA A 25 -4.21 -1.12 -18.73
CA ALA A 25 -4.97 -1.73 -17.64
C ALA A 25 -4.10 -2.05 -16.42
N MET A 26 -2.90 -2.62 -16.61
CA MET A 26 -1.95 -2.90 -15.54
C MET A 26 -1.44 -1.62 -14.86
N ALA A 27 -1.13 -0.58 -15.64
CA ALA A 27 -0.71 0.72 -15.12
C ALA A 27 -1.83 1.37 -14.29
N ALA A 28 -3.07 1.33 -14.78
CA ALA A 28 -4.25 1.83 -14.08
C ALA A 28 -4.49 1.08 -12.76
N LEU A 29 -4.40 -0.26 -12.77
CA LEU A 29 -4.51 -1.08 -11.56
C LEU A 29 -3.39 -0.83 -10.56
N THR A 30 -2.17 -0.56 -11.03
CA THR A 30 -1.03 -0.21 -10.18
C THR A 30 -1.26 1.14 -9.48
N LEU A 31 -1.73 2.14 -10.21
CA LEU A 31 -2.12 3.44 -9.66
C LEU A 31 -3.27 3.31 -8.65
N LEU A 32 -4.27 2.50 -8.98
CA LEU A 32 -5.40 2.21 -8.09
C LEU A 32 -4.93 1.53 -6.79
N THR A 33 -3.95 0.63 -6.88
CA THR A 33 -3.37 -0.03 -5.71
C THR A 33 -2.70 1.00 -4.78
N TYR A 34 -1.90 1.91 -5.34
CA TYR A 34 -1.28 3.00 -4.57
C TYR A 34 -2.32 3.93 -3.92
N ALA A 35 -3.39 4.25 -4.65
CA ALA A 35 -4.49 5.06 -4.13
C ALA A 35 -5.21 4.37 -2.97
N ILE A 36 -5.48 3.06 -3.10
CA ILE A 36 -6.08 2.25 -2.04
C ILE A 36 -5.16 2.15 -0.84
N ASP A 37 -3.85 2.07 -1.04
CA ASP A 37 -2.85 2.07 0.02
C ASP A 37 -2.89 3.35 0.86
N ALA A 38 -2.83 4.48 0.16
CA ALA A 38 -2.89 5.80 0.77
C ALA A 38 -4.25 6.02 1.46
N ALA A 39 -5.33 5.60 0.83
CA ALA A 39 -6.68 5.72 1.39
C ALA A 39 -6.85 4.82 2.62
N ALA A 40 -6.40 3.57 2.59
CA ALA A 40 -6.51 2.64 3.71
C ALA A 40 -5.68 3.11 4.92
N GLY A 41 -4.46 3.60 4.69
CA GLY A 41 -3.63 4.20 5.74
C GLY A 41 -4.28 5.45 6.34
N PHE A 42 -4.74 6.37 5.49
CA PHE A 42 -5.37 7.61 5.93
C PHE A 42 -6.70 7.38 6.65
N LEU A 43 -7.59 6.57 6.07
CA LEU A 43 -8.90 6.25 6.63
C LEU A 43 -8.78 5.41 7.89
N GLY A 44 -7.85 4.44 7.94
CA GLY A 44 -7.58 3.65 9.13
C GLY A 44 -7.13 4.51 10.30
N ALA A 45 -6.15 5.39 10.08
CA ALA A 45 -5.71 6.34 11.10
C ALA A 45 -6.84 7.30 11.52
N ARG A 46 -7.56 7.90 10.56
CA ARG A 46 -8.65 8.85 10.87
C ARG A 46 -9.83 8.21 11.58
N ARG A 47 -10.22 6.98 11.22
CA ARG A 47 -11.42 6.33 11.77
C ARG A 47 -11.30 6.05 13.27
N PHE A 48 -10.09 5.84 13.77
CA PHE A 48 -9.85 5.68 15.21
C PHE A 48 -9.55 7.00 15.93
N GLY A 49 -9.56 8.11 15.20
CA GLY A 49 -9.47 9.46 15.72
C GLY A 49 -8.06 10.05 15.68
N ALA A 50 -7.19 9.66 14.74
CA ALA A 50 -5.91 10.34 14.54
C ALA A 50 -6.10 11.81 14.11
N THR A 51 -5.30 12.71 14.68
CA THR A 51 -5.13 14.09 14.20
C THR A 51 -4.14 14.14 13.03
N LYS A 52 -3.97 15.35 12.47
CA LYS A 52 -2.92 15.63 11.49
C LYS A 52 -1.52 15.23 12.01
N TRP A 53 -1.24 15.41 13.30
CA TRP A 53 0.05 15.06 13.90
C TRP A 53 0.26 13.54 13.99
N GLY A 54 -0.77 12.76 14.29
CA GLY A 54 -0.71 11.30 14.25
C GLY A 54 -0.51 10.76 12.82
N VAL A 55 -1.14 11.37 11.81
CA VAL A 55 -0.93 10.98 10.41
C VAL A 55 0.49 11.28 9.95
N ILE A 56 1.02 12.46 10.28
CA ILE A 56 2.42 12.82 9.98
C ILE A 56 3.39 11.91 10.73
N GLY A 57 3.12 11.66 12.01
CA GLY A 57 3.91 10.74 12.84
C GLY A 57 3.90 9.32 12.27
N ALA A 58 2.76 8.82 11.79
CA ALA A 58 2.66 7.52 11.13
C ALA A 58 3.48 7.45 9.84
N ALA A 59 3.45 8.52 9.04
CA ALA A 59 4.23 8.59 7.80
C ALA A 59 5.74 8.59 8.08
N VAL A 60 6.20 9.41 9.03
CA VAL A 60 7.61 9.44 9.46
C VAL A 60 8.02 8.11 10.09
N GLY A 61 7.18 7.55 10.96
CA GLY A 61 7.41 6.24 11.57
C GLY A 61 7.45 5.10 10.56
N GLY A 62 6.67 5.16 9.48
CA GLY A 62 6.75 4.22 8.36
C GLY A 62 8.05 4.34 7.58
N LEU A 63 8.51 5.57 7.31
CA LEU A 63 9.79 5.82 6.63
C LEU A 63 10.98 5.36 7.47
N LEU A 64 10.97 5.64 8.78
CA LEU A 64 12.02 5.18 9.70
C LEU A 64 11.93 3.66 9.94
N GLY A 65 10.72 3.13 10.01
CA GLY A 65 10.46 1.70 10.16
C GLY A 65 11.01 0.87 9.00
N LEU A 66 11.09 1.44 7.80
CA LEU A 66 11.70 0.81 6.62
C LEU A 66 13.16 0.37 6.87
N PHE A 67 13.92 1.09 7.70
CA PHE A 67 15.29 0.74 8.06
C PHE A 67 15.39 -0.46 9.02
N PHE A 68 14.30 -0.78 9.74
CA PHE A 68 14.22 -1.93 10.65
C PHE A 68 13.62 -3.18 9.97
N GLY A 69 13.45 -3.16 8.65
CA GLY A 69 12.96 -4.29 7.87
C GLY A 69 11.48 -4.58 8.05
N LEU A 70 11.09 -5.86 7.96
CA LEU A 70 9.68 -6.29 7.91
C LEU A 70 8.89 -5.89 9.16
N PHE A 71 9.49 -6.03 10.34
CA PHE A 71 8.85 -5.63 11.60
C PHE A 71 8.67 -4.12 11.69
N GLY A 72 9.66 -3.35 11.24
CA GLY A 72 9.60 -1.90 11.26
C GLY A 72 8.53 -1.34 10.32
N ILE A 73 8.17 -2.02 9.22
CA ILE A 73 7.08 -1.59 8.32
C ILE A 73 5.71 -1.66 9.01
N PHE A 74 5.47 -2.62 9.90
CA PHE A 74 4.20 -2.72 10.64
C PHE A 74 4.22 -1.89 11.93
N VAL A 75 5.33 -1.94 12.67
CA VAL A 75 5.44 -1.30 13.99
C VAL A 75 5.77 0.18 13.86
N GLY A 76 6.58 0.57 12.88
CA GLY A 76 7.02 1.94 12.65
C GLY A 76 5.88 2.94 12.49
N PRO A 77 4.89 2.71 11.60
CA PRO A 77 3.74 3.60 11.48
C PRO A 77 2.91 3.68 12.75
N VAL A 78 2.76 2.57 13.49
CA VAL A 78 1.98 2.54 14.74
C VAL A 78 2.66 3.36 15.83
N VAL A 79 3.95 3.11 16.07
CA VAL A 79 4.74 3.86 17.06
C VAL A 79 4.85 5.32 16.66
N GLY A 80 5.08 5.59 15.38
CA GLY A 80 5.10 6.95 14.83
C GLY A 80 3.77 7.68 15.00
N ALA A 81 2.63 7.02 14.77
CA ALA A 81 1.31 7.59 14.98
C ALA A 81 1.07 7.95 16.45
N VAL A 82 1.43 7.05 17.37
CA VAL A 82 1.30 7.28 18.81
C VAL A 82 2.19 8.44 19.25
N ALA A 83 3.46 8.47 18.82
CA ALA A 83 4.39 9.55 19.13
C ALA A 83 3.92 10.90 18.54
N GLY A 84 3.45 10.90 17.30
CA GLY A 84 2.90 12.10 16.64
C GLY A 84 1.66 12.64 17.36
N GLU A 85 0.74 11.77 17.77
CA GLU A 85 -0.42 12.19 18.59
C GLU A 85 -0.01 12.75 19.96
N PHE A 86 1.02 12.18 20.57
CA PHE A 86 1.54 12.64 21.86
C PHE A 86 2.15 14.04 21.74
N ILE A 87 2.97 14.28 20.70
CA ILE A 87 3.51 15.60 20.37
C ILE A 87 2.39 16.59 20.02
N GLY A 88 1.32 16.13 19.38
CA GLY A 88 0.12 16.91 19.10
C GLY A 88 -0.76 17.22 20.33
N GLY A 89 -0.33 16.83 21.54
CA GLY A 89 -1.01 17.14 22.79
C GLY A 89 -2.23 16.27 23.10
N LYS A 90 -2.41 15.13 22.41
CA LYS A 90 -3.50 14.20 22.72
C LYS A 90 -3.18 13.35 23.96
N GLN A 91 -4.21 13.12 24.77
CA GLN A 91 -4.17 12.15 25.88
C GLN A 91 -3.68 10.77 25.41
N MET A 92 -2.87 10.12 26.26
CA MET A 92 -2.26 8.81 25.99
C MET A 92 -3.27 7.74 25.54
N VAL A 93 -4.47 7.74 26.12
CA VAL A 93 -5.58 6.84 25.75
C VAL A 93 -6.05 7.06 24.30
N LYS A 94 -6.10 8.32 23.85
CA LYS A 94 -6.49 8.67 22.48
C LYS A 94 -5.35 8.40 21.48
N ALA A 95 -4.11 8.61 21.89
CA ALA A 95 -2.93 8.29 21.09
C ALA A 95 -2.82 6.77 20.82
N GLY A 96 -3.01 5.93 21.85
CA GLY A 96 -3.02 4.48 21.71
C GLY A 96 -4.11 3.97 20.75
N ARG A 97 -5.31 4.55 20.82
CA ARG A 97 -6.39 4.27 19.86
C ARG A 97 -6.00 4.64 18.41
N ALA A 98 -5.34 5.77 18.21
CA ALA A 98 -4.88 6.19 16.88
C ALA A 98 -3.79 5.24 16.34
N GLY A 99 -2.90 4.74 17.20
CA GLY A 99 -1.96 3.67 16.89
C GLY A 99 -2.68 2.40 16.42
N TRP A 100 -3.71 1.96 17.14
CA TRP A 100 -4.51 0.80 16.76
C TRP A 100 -5.21 0.98 15.40
N GLY A 101 -5.72 2.19 15.13
CA GLY A 101 -6.31 2.50 13.83
C GLY A 101 -5.31 2.52 12.69
N THR A 102 -4.07 2.95 12.95
CA THR A 102 -2.99 2.91 11.97
C THR A 102 -2.62 1.47 11.65
N PHE A 103 -2.55 0.60 12.67
CA PHE A 103 -2.32 -0.83 12.50
C PHE A 103 -3.43 -1.49 11.67
N LEU A 104 -4.69 -1.29 12.05
CA LEU A 104 -5.84 -1.83 11.32
C LEU A 104 -5.95 -1.28 9.90
N GLY A 105 -5.59 -0.01 9.69
CA GLY A 105 -5.49 0.60 8.36
C GLY A 105 -4.43 -0.07 7.48
N ALA A 106 -3.26 -0.35 8.04
CA ALA A 106 -2.19 -1.06 7.35
C ALA A 106 -2.62 -2.49 6.98
N VAL A 107 -3.24 -3.22 7.93
CA VAL A 107 -3.77 -4.58 7.69
C VAL A 107 -4.86 -4.57 6.62
N ALA A 108 -5.81 -3.64 6.70
CA ALA A 108 -6.87 -3.48 5.70
C ALA A 108 -6.31 -3.14 4.32
N GLY A 109 -5.26 -2.31 4.26
CA GLY A 109 -4.53 -2.01 3.03
C GLY A 109 -3.88 -3.25 2.43
N VAL A 110 -3.22 -4.08 3.23
CA VAL A 110 -2.64 -5.36 2.79
C VAL A 110 -3.73 -6.29 2.24
N ILE A 111 -4.84 -6.44 2.95
CA ILE A 111 -5.97 -7.27 2.49
C ILE A 111 -6.52 -6.74 1.16
N GLY A 112 -6.73 -5.43 1.02
CA GLY A 112 -7.18 -4.82 -0.23
C GLY A 112 -6.23 -5.10 -1.40
N LYS A 113 -4.92 -5.00 -1.17
CA LYS A 113 -3.91 -5.33 -2.18
C LYS A 113 -3.92 -6.80 -2.56
N LEU A 114 -4.19 -7.71 -1.63
CA LEU A 114 -4.27 -9.14 -1.94
C LEU A 114 -5.41 -9.42 -2.93
N PHE A 115 -6.57 -8.79 -2.74
CA PHE A 115 -7.69 -8.89 -3.68
C PHE A 115 -7.35 -8.32 -5.06
N ILE A 116 -6.74 -7.13 -5.11
CA ILE A 116 -6.33 -6.50 -6.38
C ILE A 116 -5.26 -7.35 -7.07
N GLY A 117 -4.29 -7.88 -6.32
CA GLY A 117 -3.27 -8.79 -6.82
C GLY A 117 -3.86 -10.04 -7.46
N LEU A 118 -4.91 -10.60 -6.86
CA LEU A 118 -5.63 -11.73 -7.43
C LEU A 118 -6.31 -11.37 -8.77
N ILE A 119 -6.94 -10.20 -8.85
CA ILE A 119 -7.53 -9.69 -10.10
C ILE A 119 -6.46 -9.49 -11.17
N MET A 120 -5.29 -8.94 -10.80
CA MET A 120 -4.16 -8.78 -11.70
C MET A 120 -3.64 -10.12 -12.24
N ILE A 121 -3.60 -11.17 -11.42
CA ILE A 121 -3.22 -12.52 -11.83
C ILE A 121 -4.23 -13.09 -12.84
N VAL A 122 -5.52 -12.96 -12.58
CA VAL A 122 -6.58 -13.43 -13.48
C VAL A 122 -6.51 -12.72 -14.84
N ILE A 123 -6.34 -11.39 -14.84
CA ILE A 123 -6.19 -10.60 -16.06
C ILE A 123 -4.94 -11.04 -16.83
N PHE A 124 -3.81 -11.26 -16.15
CA PHE A 124 -2.59 -11.73 -16.80
C PHE A 124 -2.77 -13.12 -17.44
N LEU A 125 -3.40 -14.06 -16.73
CA LEU A 125 -3.66 -15.41 -17.25
C LEU A 125 -4.63 -15.43 -18.45
N MET A 126 -5.65 -14.58 -18.46
CA MET A 126 -6.60 -14.51 -19.58
C MET A 126 -6.04 -13.79 -20.81
N ASN A 127 -5.10 -12.85 -20.62
CA ASN A 127 -4.57 -12.00 -21.70
C ASN A 127 -3.18 -12.46 -22.21
N VAL A 128 -2.55 -13.44 -21.57
CA VAL A 128 -1.39 -14.15 -22.12
C VAL A 128 -1.93 -15.21 -23.09
N PRO A 129 -1.61 -15.12 -24.40
CA PRO A 129 -1.90 -16.21 -25.32
C PRO A 129 -1.15 -17.46 -24.86
N SER A 130 -1.86 -18.59 -24.78
CA SER A 130 -1.27 -19.90 -24.51
C SER A 130 -0.09 -20.16 -25.46
N PRO A 131 1.05 -20.69 -25.00
CA PRO A 131 2.17 -21.08 -25.87
C PRO A 131 1.88 -22.39 -26.65
N LEU A 132 0.67 -22.52 -27.21
CA LEU A 132 0.25 -23.62 -28.08
C LEU A 132 -0.16 -23.06 -29.43
#